data_AF-A0A2V6GYD5-F1
#
_entry.id   AF-A0A2V6GYD5-F1
#
_cell.length_a   1.000
_cell.length_b   1.000
_cell.length_c   1.000
_cell.angle_alpha   90.00
_cell.angle_beta   90.00
_cell.angle_gamma   90.00
#
_symmetry.space_group_name_H-M   'P 1'
#
loop_
_entity.id
_entity.type
_entity.pdbx_description
1 polymer ?
#
loop_
_entity_poly.entity_id
_entity_poly.type
_entity_poly.pdbx_seq_one_letter_code
_entity_poly.pdbx_strand_id
1 'polypeptide(L)' 'MCAPTNLEHMRRSNNIVEDFNNAAVASDKVRTCTELREQIHNDLRLQHPEWIEPSGESPMCDFYEARLLELLDAYA' A
#
# COMPACT_ATOMS: atom_id res chain seq x y z
N MET A 1 -23.11 -15.87 43.74
CA MET A 1 -21.86 -15.59 42.99
C MET A 1 -22.24 -15.33 41.55
N CYS A 2 -22.37 -14.06 41.12
CA CYS A 2 -22.71 -13.74 39.72
C CYS A 2 -21.45 -13.67 38.85
N ALA A 3 -21.56 -14.20 37.63
CA ALA A 3 -20.48 -14.62 36.74
C ALA A 3 -19.68 -13.47 36.09
N PRO A 4 -18.40 -13.71 35.72
CA PRO A 4 -17.49 -12.71 35.12
C PRO A 4 -17.72 -12.43 33.62
N THR A 5 -18.89 -12.80 33.06
CA THR A 5 -19.10 -12.91 31.60
C THR A 5 -19.13 -11.58 30.84
N ASN A 6 -19.37 -10.45 31.50
CA ASN A 6 -19.55 -9.15 30.84
C ASN A 6 -18.21 -8.53 30.39
N LEU A 7 -17.14 -8.73 31.19
CA LEU A 7 -15.82 -8.16 30.89
C LEU A 7 -15.15 -8.86 29.69
N GLU A 8 -15.25 -10.19 29.60
CA GLU A 8 -14.69 -10.95 28.47
C GLU A 8 -15.43 -10.68 27.16
N HIS A 9 -16.75 -10.46 27.19
CA HIS A 9 -17.50 -10.05 26.00
C HIS A 9 -17.09 -8.66 25.52
N MET A 10 -16.93 -7.69 26.43
CA MET A 10 -16.48 -6.34 26.07
C MET A 10 -15.05 -6.36 25.51
N ARG A 11 -14.14 -7.14 26.11
CA ARG A 11 -12.77 -7.31 25.62
C ARG A 11 -12.74 -7.93 24.22
N ARG A 12 -13.55 -8.98 23.99
CA ARG A 12 -13.65 -9.63 22.69
C ARG A 12 -14.18 -8.68 21.62
N SER A 13 -15.19 -7.86 21.94
CA SER A 13 -15.72 -6.86 21.02
C SER A 13 -14.73 -5.75 20.70
N ASN A 14 -13.97 -5.26 21.69
CA ASN A 14 -12.94 -4.24 21.46
C ASN A 14 -11.82 -4.76 20.54
N ASN A 15 -11.35 -5.99 20.75
CA ASN A 15 -10.32 -6.60 19.89
C ASN A 15 -10.79 -6.73 18.44
N ILE A 16 -12.07 -7.06 18.21
CA ILE A 16 -12.65 -7.16 16.87
C ILE A 16 -12.67 -5.78 16.18
N VAL A 17 -13.06 -4.73 16.91
CA VAL A 17 -13.10 -3.35 16.38
C VAL A 17 -11.69 -2.85 16.06
N GLU A 18 -10.70 -3.14 16.90
CA GLU A 18 -9.29 -2.80 16.64
C GLU A 18 -8.75 -3.51 15.39
N ASP A 19 -9.08 -4.79 15.19
CA ASP A 19 -8.66 -5.57 14.02
C ASP A 19 -9.24 -5.00 12.72
N PHE A 20 -10.54 -4.65 12.71
CA PHE A 20 -11.17 -3.99 11.56
C PHE A 20 -10.55 -2.63 11.25
N ASN A 21 -10.28 -1.82 12.28
CA ASN A 21 -9.65 -0.51 12.09
C ASN A 21 -8.23 -0.64 11.56
N ASN A 22 -7.46 -1.62 12.05
CA ASN A 22 -6.11 -1.91 11.55
C ASN A 22 -6.14 -2.38 10.09
N ALA A 23 -7.08 -3.26 9.74
CA ALA A 23 -7.26 -3.72 8.36
C ALA A 23 -7.68 -2.58 7.42
N ALA A 24 -8.57 -1.69 7.86
CA ALA A 24 -8.97 -0.51 7.11
C ALA A 24 -7.77 0.43 6.88
N VAL A 25 -7.00 0.72 7.93
CA VAL A 25 -5.78 1.55 7.82
C VAL A 25 -4.72 0.90 6.93
N ALA A 26 -4.53 -0.41 7.00
CA ALA A 26 -3.62 -1.13 6.11
C ALA A 26 -4.10 -1.07 4.65
N SER A 27 -5.39 -1.25 4.40
CA SER A 27 -6.00 -1.13 3.07
C SER A 27 -5.84 0.29 2.51
N ASP A 28 -6.03 1.32 3.33
CA ASP A 28 -5.85 2.71 2.90
C ASP A 28 -4.38 3.00 2.56
N LYS A 29 -3.43 2.50 3.35
CA LYS A 29 -1.99 2.63 3.03
C LYS A 29 -1.64 1.96 1.72
N VAL A 30 -2.14 0.74 1.45
CA VAL A 30 -1.90 0.01 0.20
C VAL A 30 -2.48 0.76 -1.00
N ARG A 31 -3.69 1.32 -0.86
CA ARG A 31 -4.33 2.14 -1.89
C ARG A 31 -3.49 3.38 -2.20
N THR A 32 -3.10 4.14 -1.18
CA THR A 32 -2.28 5.35 -1.36
C THR A 32 -0.90 5.05 -1.94
N CYS A 33 -0.25 3.95 -1.54
CA CYS A 33 1.04 3.54 -2.12
C CYS A 33 0.89 3.16 -3.60
N THR A 34 -0.19 2.49 -3.98
CA THR A 34 -0.47 2.14 -5.39
C THR A 34 -0.70 3.40 -6.23
N GLU A 35 -1.54 4.32 -5.74
CA GLU A 35 -1.83 5.61 -6.38
C GLU A 35 -0.55 6.46 -6.56
N LEU A 36 0.31 6.51 -5.53
CA LEU A 36 1.57 7.26 -5.58
C LEU A 36 2.54 6.65 -6.60
N ARG A 37 2.61 5.32 -6.67
CA ARG A 37 3.48 4.61 -7.62
C ARG A 37 3.06 4.87 -9.07
N GLU A 38 1.76 4.83 -9.36
CA GLU A 38 1.23 5.18 -10.67
C GLU A 38 1.53 6.64 -11.04
N GLN A 39 1.43 7.57 -10.09
CA GLN A 39 1.79 8.98 -10.33
C GLN A 39 3.27 9.12 -10.67
N ILE A 40 4.18 8.50 -9.89
CA ILE A 40 5.62 8.52 -10.15
C ILE A 40 5.93 7.93 -11.53
N HIS A 41 5.31 6.80 -11.90
CA HIS A 41 5.51 6.17 -13.20
C HIS A 41 5.11 7.10 -14.36
N ASN A 42 3.92 7.71 -14.27
CA ASN A 42 3.43 8.63 -15.29
C ASN A 42 4.30 9.90 -15.39
N ASP A 43 4.68 10.47 -14.25
CA ASP A 43 5.52 11.66 -14.20
C ASP A 43 6.91 11.40 -14.78
N LEU A 44 7.51 10.23 -14.52
CA LEU A 44 8.79 9.83 -15.12
C LEU A 44 8.70 9.75 -16.65
N ARG A 45 7.63 9.18 -17.19
CA ARG A 45 7.40 9.12 -18.65
C ARG A 45 7.19 10.51 -19.27
N LEU A 46 6.53 11.40 -18.55
CA LEU A 46 6.30 12.77 -19.00
C LEU A 46 7.60 13.61 -18.99
N GLN A 47 8.43 13.42 -17.96
CA GLN A 47 9.71 14.11 -17.79
C GLN A 47 10.80 13.58 -18.73
N HIS A 48 10.78 12.29 -19.04
CA HIS A 48 11.77 11.59 -19.85
C HIS A 48 11.16 10.91 -21.08
N PRO A 49 10.59 11.69 -22.04
CA PRO A 49 10.07 11.13 -23.27
C PRO A 49 11.15 10.41 -24.09
N GLU A 50 12.43 10.76 -23.90
CA GLU A 50 13.58 10.11 -24.55
C GLU A 50 13.81 8.66 -24.10
N TRP A 51 13.22 8.23 -22.97
CA TRP A 51 13.29 6.85 -22.52
C TRP A 51 12.19 5.97 -23.13
N ILE A 52 11.20 6.58 -23.78
CA ILE A 52 10.09 5.87 -24.41
C ILE A 52 10.53 5.43 -25.80
N GLU A 53 10.60 4.13 -26.00
CA GLU A 53 10.90 3.53 -27.29
C GLU A 53 9.75 3.73 -28.29
N PRO A 54 9.99 3.58 -29.61
CA PRO A 54 8.91 3.66 -30.60
C PRO A 54 7.77 2.65 -30.38
N SER A 55 8.01 1.56 -29.65
CA SER A 55 7.01 0.59 -29.20
C SER A 55 6.07 1.14 -28.11
N GLY A 56 6.44 2.23 -27.45
CA GLY A 56 5.77 2.79 -26.28
C GLY A 56 6.28 2.22 -24.96
N GLU A 57 7.18 1.25 -24.99
CA GLU A 57 7.84 0.69 -23.80
C GLU A 57 8.93 1.66 -23.30
N SER A 58 9.26 1.57 -22.02
CA SER A 58 10.37 2.32 -21.43
C SER A 58 11.09 1.42 -20.44
N PRO A 59 12.12 0.68 -20.88
CA PRO A 59 12.89 -0.21 -20.01
C PRO A 59 13.50 0.52 -18.80
N MET A 60 13.78 1.82 -18.93
CA MET A 60 14.22 2.66 -17.82
C MET A 60 13.11 2.92 -16.80
N CYS A 61 11.88 3.20 -17.24
CA CYS A 61 10.74 3.31 -16.32
C CYS A 61 10.49 1.98 -15.60
N ASP A 62 10.61 0.85 -16.29
CA ASP A 62 10.44 -0.48 -15.71
C ASP A 62 11.52 -0.78 -14.65
N PHE A 63 12.76 -0.33 -14.89
CA PHE A 63 13.84 -0.42 -13.90
C PHE A 63 13.53 0.39 -12.64
N TYR A 64 13.08 1.64 -12.77
CA TYR A 64 12.71 2.46 -11.61
C TYR A 64 11.51 1.89 -10.85
N GLU A 65 10.53 1.34 -11.56
CA GLU A 65 9.37 0.68 -10.97
C GLU A 65 9.80 -0.54 -10.14
N ALA A 66 10.67 -1.40 -10.70
CA ALA A 66 11.23 -2.55 -9.97
C ALA A 66 12.01 -2.11 -8.73
N ARG A 67 12.85 -1.07 -8.85
CA ARG A 67 13.63 -0.56 -7.72
C ARG A 67 12.74 0.05 -6.63
N LEU A 68 11.67 0.75 -7.01
CA LEU A 68 10.71 1.31 -6.07
C LEU A 68 9.98 0.21 -5.30
N LEU A 69 9.56 -0.87 -5.98
CA LEU A 69 8.97 -2.04 -5.35
C LEU A 69 9.92 -2.68 -4.32
N GLU A 70 11.19 -2.88 -4.65
CA GLU A 70 12.19 -3.41 -3.71
C GLU A 70 12.34 -2.53 -2.46
N LEU A 71 12.34 -1.20 -2.64
CA LEU A 71 12.46 -0.27 -1.51
C LEU A 71 11.20 -0.34 -0.64
N LEU A 72 10.01 -0.35 -1.22
CA LEU A 72 8.76 -0.45 -0.48
C LEU A 72 8.66 -1.75 0.31
N ASP A 73 9.09 -2.88 -0.28
CA ASP A 73 9.17 -4.17 0.41
C ASP A 73 10.17 -4.15 1.58
N ALA A 74 11.31 -3.47 1.41
CA ALA A 74 12.31 -3.32 2.47
C ALA A 74 11.86 -2.42 3.65
N TYR A 75 10.83 -1.58 3.44
CA TYR A 75 10.26 -0.70 4.47
C TYR A 75 8.88 -1.15 4.98
N ALA A 76 8.35 -2.28 4.50
CA ALA A 76 7.09 -2.87 4.93
C ALA A 76 7.25 -3.71 6.21
#